data_AF-A0A0M0BTU7-F1
#
_entry.id   AF-A0A0M0BTU7-F1
#
_cell.length_a   1.000
_cell.length_b   1.000
_cell.length_c   1.000
_cell.angle_alpha   90.00
_cell.angle_beta   90.00
_cell.angle_gamma   90.00
#
_symmetry.space_group_name_H-M   'P 1'
#
loop_
_entity.id
_entity.type
_entity.pdbx_description
1 polymer ?
#
loop_
_entity_poly.entity_id
_entity_poly.type
_entity_poly.pdbx_seq_one_letter_code
_entity_poly.pdbx_strand_id
1 'polypeptide(L)'
;MSRMEQASLISSDPSYGEIVCRCEHVSKREVMDALNNTFSSRTISAVKYRTRAGMGRCNGGFCLPKIVDILQREFGILPEKINLKNLDSPLFVGTTKGLRQDDKIE
;
A
#
# COMPACT_ATOMS: atom_id res chain seq x y z
N MET A 1 -5.94 18.71 -11.70
CA MET A 1 -6.42 19.49 -10.55
C MET A 1 -5.61 20.77 -10.42
N SER A 2 -6.29 21.89 -10.21
CA SER A 2 -5.68 23.17 -9.87
C SER A 2 -5.07 23.11 -8.46
N ARG A 3 -4.09 23.98 -8.17
CA ARG A 3 -3.53 24.12 -6.82
C ARG A 3 -4.58 24.53 -5.78
N MET A 4 -5.58 25.32 -6.19
CA MET A 4 -6.70 25.70 -5.31
C MET A 4 -7.56 24.48 -4.95
N GLU A 5 -7.84 23.60 -5.92
CA GLU A 5 -8.59 22.36 -5.68
C GLU A 5 -7.81 21.43 -4.75
N GLN A 6 -6.50 21.29 -4.97
CA GLN A 6 -5.63 20.51 -4.08
C GLN A 6 -5.63 21.06 -2.65
N ALA A 7 -5.48 22.37 -2.48
CA ALA A 7 -5.50 22.99 -1.15
C ALA A 7 -6.84 22.79 -0.43
N SER A 8 -7.96 22.89 -1.16
CA SER A 8 -9.30 22.62 -0.61
C SER A 8 -9.47 21.17 -0.15
N LEU A 9 -9.00 20.21 -0.95
CA LEU A 9 -9.02 18.79 -0.58
C LEU A 9 -8.14 18.51 0.65
N ILE A 10 -6.93 19.07 0.72
CA ILE A 10 -6.03 18.92 1.87
C ILE A 10 -6.63 19.55 3.14
N SER A 11 -7.30 20.70 3.00
CA SER A 11 -7.99 21.36 4.12
C SER A 11 -9.15 20.52 4.65
N SER A 12 -9.82 19.76 3.78
CA SER A 12 -10.96 18.92 4.15
C SER A 12 -10.52 17.57 4.71
N ASP A 13 -9.47 16.99 4.12
CA ASP A 13 -8.87 15.73 4.55
C ASP A 13 -7.33 15.83 4.40
N PRO A 14 -6.59 15.92 5.52
CA PRO A 14 -5.13 16.02 5.51
C PRO A 14 -4.42 14.85 4.80
N SER A 15 -5.08 13.69 4.63
CA SER A 15 -4.48 12.54 3.95
C SER A 15 -4.27 12.74 2.44
N TYR A 16 -4.90 13.75 1.83
CA TYR A 16 -4.54 14.21 0.47
C TYR A 16 -3.17 14.91 0.44
N GLY A 17 -2.69 15.44 1.57
CA GLY A 17 -1.39 16.12 1.67
C GLY A 17 -0.23 15.17 1.90
N GLU A 18 -0.50 13.93 2.33
CA GLU A 18 0.53 12.93 2.60
C GLU A 18 0.88 12.16 1.33
N ILE A 19 2.07 12.40 0.75
CA ILE A 19 2.50 11.70 -0.47
C ILE A 19 3.11 10.33 -0.14
N VAL A 20 2.44 9.28 -0.63
CA VAL A 20 2.88 7.88 -0.54
C VAL A 20 3.83 7.53 -1.67
N CYS A 21 3.46 7.83 -2.93
CA CYS A 21 4.32 7.59 -4.10
C CYS A 21 4.80 8.91 -4.69
N ARG A 22 6.08 9.23 -4.51
CA ARG A 22 6.67 10.46 -5.05
C ARG A 22 6.78 10.45 -6.58
N CYS A 23 7.03 9.29 -7.19
CA CYS A 23 7.22 9.22 -8.65
C CYS A 23 5.93 9.52 -9.41
N GLU A 24 4.81 8.96 -8.96
CA GLU A 24 3.50 9.11 -9.60
C GLU A 24 2.62 10.16 -8.89
N HIS A 25 3.16 10.86 -7.88
CA HIS A 25 2.47 11.87 -7.07
C HIS A 25 1.16 11.37 -6.42
N VAL A 26 1.17 10.16 -5.87
CA VAL A 26 0.00 9.54 -5.24
C VAL A 26 -0.03 9.84 -3.75
N SER A 27 -1.16 10.34 -3.27
CA SER A 27 -1.45 10.64 -1.87
C SER A 27 -1.91 9.43 -1.07
N LYS A 28 -1.85 9.51 0.28
CA LYS A 28 -2.39 8.48 1.18
C LYS A 28 -3.89 8.29 0.92
N ARG A 29 -4.63 9.38 0.69
CA ARG A 29 -6.07 9.29 0.43
C ARG A 29 -6.40 8.47 -0.80
N GLU A 30 -5.70 8.70 -1.91
CA GLU A 30 -5.90 7.92 -3.15
C GLU A 30 -5.58 6.43 -2.96
N VAL A 31 -4.58 6.11 -2.13
CA VAL A 31 -4.30 4.71 -1.76
C VAL A 31 -5.45 4.12 -0.94
N MET A 32 -5.97 4.84 0.04
CA MET A 32 -7.11 4.39 0.86
C MET A 32 -8.37 4.20 0.00
N ASP A 33 -8.67 5.14 -0.89
CA ASP A 33 -9.81 5.05 -1.81
C ASP A 33 -9.65 3.84 -2.77
N ALA A 34 -8.43 3.56 -3.25
CA ALA A 34 -8.16 2.38 -4.06
C ALA A 34 -8.40 1.06 -3.30
N LEU A 35 -8.11 1.03 -2.00
CA LEU A 35 -8.32 -0.13 -1.13
C LEU A 35 -9.76 -0.26 -0.65
N ASN A 36 -10.47 0.86 -0.45
CA ASN A 36 -11.87 0.92 -0.04
C ASN A 36 -12.81 0.84 -1.26
N ASN A 37 -12.69 -0.26 -2.02
CA ASN A 37 -13.49 -0.50 -3.22
C ASN A 37 -14.62 -1.52 -2.95
N THR A 38 -15.64 -1.51 -3.81
CA THR A 38 -16.82 -2.40 -3.73
C THR A 38 -16.46 -3.89 -3.68
N PHE A 39 -15.37 -4.29 -4.34
CA PHE A 39 -14.94 -5.69 -4.40
C PHE A 39 -14.07 -6.11 -3.22
N SER A 40 -13.87 -5.22 -2.23
CA SER A 40 -13.01 -5.45 -1.05
C SER A 40 -11.61 -5.97 -1.41
N SER A 41 -11.13 -5.65 -2.62
CA SER A 41 -9.83 -6.10 -3.10
C SER A 41 -8.74 -5.26 -2.44
N ARG A 42 -8.06 -5.86 -1.45
CA ARG A 42 -7.00 -5.22 -0.64
C ARG A 42 -5.63 -5.82 -0.96
N THR A 43 -5.25 -5.81 -2.24
CA THR A 43 -3.95 -6.30 -2.71
C THR A 43 -3.06 -5.15 -3.17
N ILE A 44 -1.75 -5.39 -3.23
CA ILE A 44 -0.81 -4.39 -3.75
C ILE A 44 -1.12 -4.05 -5.22
N SER A 45 -1.47 -5.05 -6.02
CA SER A 45 -1.86 -4.86 -7.42
C SER A 45 -3.12 -4.00 -7.53
N ALA A 46 -4.06 -4.12 -6.59
CA ALA A 46 -5.26 -3.28 -6.57
C ALA A 46 -4.92 -1.79 -6.45
N VAL A 47 -3.95 -1.43 -5.59
CA VAL A 47 -3.43 -0.07 -5.46
C VAL A 47 -2.66 0.33 -6.70
N LYS A 48 -1.75 -0.53 -7.18
CA LYS A 48 -0.92 -0.29 -8.37
C LYS A 48 -1.75 0.06 -9.60
N TYR A 49 -2.79 -0.72 -9.92
CA TYR A 49 -3.55 -0.49 -11.14
C TYR A 49 -4.54 0.67 -11.05
N ARG A 50 -4.99 1.05 -9.85
CA ARG A 50 -5.91 2.19 -9.66
C ARG A 50 -5.20 3.53 -9.54
N THR A 51 -4.02 3.55 -8.93
CA THR A 51 -3.30 4.80 -8.58
C THR A 51 -1.97 4.97 -9.31
N ARG A 52 -1.47 3.89 -9.95
CA ARG A 52 -0.11 3.78 -10.49
C ARG A 52 1.01 3.76 -9.45
N ALA A 53 0.70 3.80 -8.14
CA ALA A 53 1.73 3.69 -7.10
C ALA A 53 2.58 2.41 -7.31
N GLY A 54 3.90 2.61 -7.42
CA GLY A 54 4.86 1.55 -7.74
C GLY A 54 5.18 1.36 -9.23
N MET A 55 4.61 2.16 -10.12
CA MET A 55 4.90 2.14 -11.57
C MET A 55 5.86 3.22 -12.05
N GLY A 56 6.34 4.09 -11.15
CA GLY A 56 7.31 5.12 -11.48
C GLY A 56 8.76 4.65 -11.42
N ARG A 57 9.72 5.58 -11.57
CA ARG A 57 11.18 5.30 -11.65
C ARG A 57 11.72 4.35 -10.56
N CYS A 58 11.16 4.39 -9.34
CA CYS A 58 11.61 3.56 -8.23
C CYS A 58 11.02 2.14 -8.20
N ASN A 59 10.13 1.79 -9.13
CA ASN A 59 9.48 0.47 -9.24
C ASN A 59 8.88 -0.05 -7.92
N GLY A 60 8.36 0.86 -7.08
CA GLY A 60 7.72 0.50 -5.81
C GLY A 60 8.65 0.39 -4.61
N GLY A 61 9.97 0.52 -4.77
CA GLY A 61 10.94 0.33 -3.67
C GLY A 61 10.68 1.20 -2.43
N PHE A 62 10.10 2.39 -2.59
CA PHE A 62 9.82 3.32 -1.47
C PHE A 62 8.36 3.36 -1.03
N CYS A 63 7.40 3.23 -1.96
CA CYS A 63 5.99 3.34 -1.62
C CYS A 63 5.39 2.01 -1.16
N LEU A 64 5.96 0.86 -1.55
CA LEU A 64 5.43 -0.44 -1.16
C LEU A 64 5.41 -0.66 0.36
N PRO A 65 6.49 -0.37 1.12
CA PRO A 65 6.44 -0.48 2.59
C PRO A 65 5.39 0.43 3.23
N LYS A 66 5.18 1.63 2.67
CA LYS A 66 4.14 2.57 3.15
C LYS A 66 2.73 2.04 2.88
N ILE A 67 2.49 1.46 1.71
CA ILE A 67 1.20 0.83 1.38
C ILE A 67 0.92 -0.34 2.32
N VAL A 68 1.93 -1.14 2.65
CA VAL A 68 1.83 -2.22 3.64
C VAL A 68 1.50 -1.69 5.04
N ASP A 69 2.12 -0.58 5.45
CA ASP A 69 1.79 0.08 6.73
C ASP A 69 0.35 0.62 6.74
N ILE A 70 -0.13 1.20 5.64
CA ILE A 70 -1.53 1.63 5.49
C ILE A 70 -2.50 0.44 5.61
N LEU A 71 -2.20 -0.69 4.95
CA LEU A 71 -3.01 -1.91 5.04
C LEU A 71 -3.10 -2.45 6.48
N GLN A 72 -2.00 -2.38 7.23
CA GLN A 72 -1.98 -2.80 8.63
C GLN A 72 -2.77 -1.84 9.52
N ARG A 73 -2.49 -0.54 9.44
CA ARG A 73 -3.05 0.46 10.35
C ARG A 73 -4.53 0.76 10.10
N GLU A 74 -4.91 0.91 8.83
CA GLU A 74 -6.26 1.34 8.45
C GLU A 74 -7.22 0.15 8.28
N PHE A 75 -6.70 -1.04 7.93
CA PHE A 75 -7.53 -2.21 7.65
C PHE A 75 -7.27 -3.41 8.57
N GLY A 76 -6.31 -3.32 9.49
CA GLY A 76 -6.00 -4.38 10.46
C GLY A 76 -5.45 -5.65 9.81
N ILE A 77 -4.93 -5.57 8.58
CA ILE A 77 -4.45 -6.75 7.85
C ILE A 77 -3.03 -7.08 8.31
N LEU A 78 -2.84 -8.28 8.86
CA LEU A 78 -1.52 -8.78 9.21
C LEU A 78 -0.61 -8.88 7.96
N PRO A 79 0.69 -8.60 8.06
CA PRO A 79 1.63 -8.70 6.93
C PRO A 79 1.50 -10.00 6.14
N GLU A 80 1.37 -11.13 6.83
CA GLU A 80 1.28 -12.48 6.26
C GLU A 80 0.00 -12.70 5.42
N LYS A 81 -1.00 -11.83 5.58
CA LYS A 81 -2.25 -11.85 4.81
C LYS A 81 -2.25 -10.83 3.66
N ILE A 82 -1.19 -10.06 3.50
CA ILE A 82 -1.06 -9.11 2.39
C ILE A 82 -0.62 -9.86 1.13
N ASN A 83 -1.45 -9.79 0.10
CA ASN A 83 -1.20 -10.43 -1.18
C ASN A 83 -0.73 -9.43 -2.24
N LEU A 84 0.14 -9.89 -3.12
CA LEU A 84 0.63 -9.10 -4.25
C LEU A 84 -0.47 -8.90 -5.30
N LYS A 85 -1.10 -9.98 -5.77
CA LYS A 85 -2.08 -9.94 -6.88
C LYS A 85 -3.36 -10.73 -6.57
N ASN A 86 -3.22 -12.02 -6.25
CA ASN A 86 -4.29 -12.98 -5.96
C ASN A 86 -4.02 -13.71 -4.63
N LEU A 87 -4.95 -14.56 -4.20
CA LEU A 87 -4.87 -15.29 -2.92
C LEU A 87 -3.60 -16.15 -2.80
N ASP A 88 -3.09 -16.67 -3.93
CA ASP A 88 -1.90 -17.53 -3.99
C ASP A 88 -0.59 -16.75 -4.18
N SER A 89 -0.57 -15.45 -3.84
CA SER A 89 0.60 -14.59 -3.99
C SER A 89 0.92 -13.81 -2.70
N PRO A 90 1.22 -14.51 -1.58
CA PRO A 90 1.57 -13.85 -0.34
C PRO A 90 2.83 -13.00 -0.53
N LEU A 91 2.79 -11.75 -0.07
CA LEU A 91 3.95 -10.86 -0.14
C LEU A 91 4.98 -11.16 0.95
N PHE A 92 4.51 -11.67 2.09
CA PHE A 92 5.31 -12.01 3.25
C PHE A 92 5.03 -13.44 3.67
N VAL A 93 6.09 -14.20 3.95
CA VAL A 93 6.02 -15.60 4.39
C VAL A 93 6.27 -15.77 5.89
N GLY A 94 6.59 -14.67 6.59
CA GLY A 94 6.87 -14.66 8.02
C GLY A 94 8.02 -13.72 8.37
N THR A 95 8.45 -13.79 9.63
CA THR A 95 9.58 -12.99 10.11
C THR A 95 10.90 -13.74 9.89
N THR A 96 11.98 -12.99 9.66
CA THR A 96 13.33 -13.58 9.52
C THR A 96 13.78 -14.34 10.76
N LYS A 97 13.33 -13.96 11.96
CA LYS A 97 13.65 -14.68 13.20
C LYS A 97 12.90 -16.00 13.30
N GLY A 98 11.63 -16.04 12.90
CA GLY A 98 10.82 -17.26 12.91
C GLY A 98 11.39 -18.31 11.94
N LEU A 99 11.62 -17.91 10.69
CA LEU A 99 12.13 -18.82 9.65
C LEU A 99 13.49 -19.45 10.02
N ARG A 100 14.37 -18.69 10.67
CA ARG A 100 15.69 -19.19 11.11
C ARG A 100 15.65 -20.16 12.29
N GLN A 101 14.53 -20.23 13.01
CA GLN A 101 14.37 -21.18 14.12
C GLN A 101 13.87 -22.53 13.60
N ASP A 102 13.05 -22.54 12.56
CA ASP A 102 12.60 -23.76 11.87
C ASP A 102 13.79 -24.51 11.26
N ASP A 103 14.78 -23.80 10.72
CA ASP A 103 16.04 -24.35 10.17
C ASP A 103 16.97 -25.00 11.21
N LYS A 104 16.69 -24.86 12.52
CA LYS A 104 17.48 -25.48 13.60
C LYS A 104 16.88 -26.77 14.14
N ILE A 105 15.75 -27.20 13.57
CA ILE A 105 15.07 -28.45 13.87
C ILE A 105 15.40 -29.45 12.74
N GLU A 106 16.69 -29.67 12.50
CA GLU A 106 17.24 -30.79 11.73
C GLU A 106 18.51 -31.29 12.44
#